data_AF-A0A377J2S4-F1
#
_entry.id   AF-A0A377J2S4-F1
#
_cell.length_a   1.000
_cell.length_b   1.000
_cell.length_c   1.000
_cell.angle_alpha   90.00
_cell.angle_beta   90.00
_cell.angle_gamma   90.00
#
_symmetry.space_group_name_H-M   'P 1'
#
loop_
_entity.id
_entity.type
_entity.pdbx_description
1 polymer ?
#
loop_
_entity_poly.entity_id
_entity_poly.type
_entity_poly.pdbx_seq_one_letter_code
_entity_poly.pdbx_strand_id
1 'polypeptide(L)'
;MTKQCTLIIQSLESTFDQNEQAKQKVDSRASAYFQGAYTMWIKSVRGFDSTKHCAKCFVGEFIQIKTTHYSKPYELGVGYTFTLDSGVLDSSVSVDGEVLHYFCIVASPYDYNANIHAGFIYAQGHTIERVFKGQKITIENAKEIYFDDSVVREKYAHLPREFTTCRNFWFGAYYYG
;
A
#
# COMPACT_ATOMS: atom_id res chain seq x y z
N MET A 1 15.00 14.17 13.51
CA MET A 1 15.12 12.70 13.48
C MET A 1 14.59 12.20 12.16
N THR A 2 15.27 11.26 11.52
CA THR A 2 14.79 10.64 10.27
C THR A 2 13.63 9.69 10.60
N LYS A 3 12.47 9.90 9.97
CA LYS A 3 11.29 9.03 10.15
C LYS A 3 11.43 7.81 9.24
N GLN A 4 11.65 6.64 9.82
CA GLN A 4 11.89 5.40 9.09
C GLN A 4 10.85 4.34 9.43
N CYS A 5 10.37 3.66 8.39
CA CYS A 5 9.52 2.49 8.49
C CYS A 5 10.24 1.28 7.88
N THR A 6 9.79 0.09 8.26
CA THR A 6 10.31 -1.17 7.75
C THR A 6 9.15 -1.99 7.20
N LEU A 7 9.25 -2.36 5.92
CA LEU A 7 8.33 -3.29 5.29
C LEU A 7 8.88 -4.71 5.43
N ILE A 8 8.09 -5.62 5.98
CA ILE A 8 8.43 -7.04 6.11
C ILE A 8 7.33 -7.84 5.42
N ILE A 9 7.73 -8.84 4.63
CA ILE A 9 6.82 -9.75 3.95
C ILE A 9 7.15 -11.17 4.39
N GLN A 10 6.19 -11.91 4.93
CA GLN A 10 6.40 -13.28 5.42
C GLN A 10 5.43 -14.22 4.73
N SER A 11 5.87 -15.44 4.44
CA SER A 11 4.92 -16.51 4.11
C SER A 11 4.06 -16.79 5.33
N LEU A 12 2.74 -16.82 5.18
CA LEU A 12 1.90 -17.53 6.13
C LEU A 12 2.00 -18.98 5.68
N GLU A 13 2.89 -19.74 6.31
CA GLU A 13 2.93 -21.19 6.10
C GLU A 13 1.51 -21.69 6.24
N SER A 14 1.03 -22.21 5.13
CA SER A 14 -0.29 -22.71 5.09
C SER A 14 -0.24 -23.99 5.94
N THR A 15 -1.11 -24.12 6.94
CA THR A 15 -1.47 -25.43 7.47
C THR A 15 -2.22 -26.19 6.38
N PHE A 16 -1.62 -26.34 5.20
CA PHE A 16 -2.15 -27.15 4.13
C PHE A 16 -1.85 -28.59 4.51
N ASP A 17 -2.96 -29.27 4.74
CA ASP A 17 -3.13 -30.70 4.84
C ASP A 17 -2.06 -31.46 4.02
N GLN A 18 -1.35 -32.39 4.65
CA GLN A 18 -0.22 -33.12 4.07
C GLN A 18 -0.58 -33.96 2.83
N ASN A 19 -1.86 -33.97 2.42
CA ASN A 19 -2.38 -34.76 1.31
C ASN A 19 -2.22 -34.11 -0.09
N GLU A 20 -1.80 -32.84 -0.21
CA GLU A 20 -1.64 -32.19 -1.53
C GLU A 20 -0.18 -32.12 -2.03
N GLN A 21 0.78 -32.70 -1.31
CA GLN A 21 2.21 -32.68 -1.68
C GLN A 21 2.55 -33.47 -2.96
N ALA A 22 1.61 -34.16 -3.59
CA ALA A 22 1.87 -34.99 -4.76
C ALA A 22 1.81 -34.26 -6.12
N LYS A 23 1.48 -32.96 -6.20
CA LYS A 23 1.24 -32.30 -7.50
C LYS A 23 2.01 -31.01 -7.83
N GLN A 24 2.87 -30.51 -6.96
CA GLN A 24 3.68 -29.32 -7.29
C GLN A 24 5.16 -29.53 -6.97
N LYS A 25 5.89 -30.15 -7.90
CA LYS A 25 7.30 -29.78 -8.13
C LYS A 25 7.32 -28.47 -8.91
N VAL A 26 6.92 -27.38 -8.25
CA VAL A 26 7.14 -26.02 -8.74
C VAL A 26 8.40 -25.53 -8.05
N ASP A 27 9.30 -24.96 -8.85
CA ASP A 27 10.63 -24.45 -8.52
C ASP A 27 10.73 -23.89 -7.09
N SER A 28 11.52 -24.54 -6.22
CA SER A 28 11.67 -24.21 -4.80
C SER A 28 12.26 -22.82 -4.53
N ARG A 29 12.67 -22.10 -5.58
CA ARG A 29 13.10 -20.69 -5.51
C ARG A 29 11.95 -19.69 -5.58
N ALA A 30 10.83 -20.02 -6.22
CA ALA A 30 9.71 -19.09 -6.38
C ALA A 30 8.99 -18.78 -5.05
N SER A 31 9.05 -19.71 -4.09
CA SER A 31 8.48 -19.55 -2.75
C SER A 31 9.29 -18.64 -1.82
N ALA A 32 10.53 -18.28 -2.17
CA ALA A 32 11.38 -17.43 -1.34
C ALA A 32 11.08 -15.93 -1.48
N TYR A 33 10.16 -15.57 -2.37
CA TYR A 33 9.93 -14.20 -2.80
C TYR A 33 8.46 -13.79 -2.72
N PHE A 34 8.22 -12.48 -2.66
CA PHE A 34 6.89 -11.89 -2.76
C PHE A 34 6.29 -12.16 -4.14
N GLN A 35 5.10 -12.77 -4.17
CA GLN A 35 4.42 -13.17 -5.40
C GLN A 35 3.00 -12.61 -5.50
N GLY A 36 2.50 -12.59 -6.74
CA GLY A 36 1.07 -12.41 -7.04
C GLY A 36 0.60 -10.95 -7.08
N ALA A 37 1.51 -9.98 -6.95
CA ALA A 37 1.24 -8.56 -7.14
C ALA A 37 1.61 -8.11 -8.57
N TYR A 38 0.72 -7.35 -9.21
CA TYR A 38 1.01 -6.62 -10.45
C TYR A 38 1.90 -5.39 -10.18
N THR A 39 1.64 -4.71 -9.07
CA THR A 39 2.43 -3.59 -8.56
C THR A 39 2.29 -3.49 -7.04
N MET A 40 3.34 -3.03 -6.38
CA MET A 40 3.32 -2.60 -4.98
C MET A 40 4.15 -1.33 -4.84
N TRP A 41 3.61 -0.32 -4.17
CA TRP A 41 4.30 0.94 -3.95
C TRP A 41 3.80 1.68 -2.71
N ILE A 42 4.66 2.57 -2.23
CA ILE A 42 4.33 3.59 -1.22
C ILE A 42 4.57 4.97 -1.82
N LYS A 43 3.68 5.91 -1.49
CA LYS A 43 3.79 7.31 -1.92
C LYS A 43 3.53 8.25 -0.73
N SER A 44 4.37 9.26 -0.56
CA SER A 44 4.07 10.42 0.29
C SER A 44 3.10 11.31 -0.46
N VAL A 45 2.01 11.69 0.19
CA VAL A 45 0.92 12.48 -0.39
C VAL A 45 0.91 13.84 0.28
N ARG A 46 1.05 14.90 -0.54
CA ARG A 46 1.05 16.30 -0.13
C ARG A 46 -0.10 17.10 -0.75
N GLY A 47 -0.90 16.45 -1.57
CA GLY A 47 -2.02 17.08 -2.26
C GLY A 47 -2.73 16.11 -3.19
N PHE A 48 -3.80 16.62 -3.79
CA PHE A 48 -4.73 15.85 -4.60
C PHE A 48 -5.09 16.59 -5.89
N ASP A 49 -4.96 15.91 -7.02
CA ASP A 49 -5.44 16.36 -8.34
C ASP A 49 -6.71 15.57 -8.69
N SER A 50 -7.87 16.22 -8.55
CA SER A 50 -9.18 15.62 -8.81
C SER A 50 -9.44 15.31 -10.29
N THR A 51 -8.56 15.73 -11.20
CA THR A 51 -8.66 15.42 -12.65
C THR A 51 -8.00 14.10 -13.02
N LYS A 52 -7.29 13.46 -12.08
CA LYS A 52 -6.63 12.16 -12.25
C LYS A 52 -7.19 11.14 -11.27
N HIS A 53 -6.98 9.86 -11.54
CA HIS A 53 -7.30 8.75 -10.63
C HIS A 53 -6.07 7.85 -10.41
N CYS A 54 -6.21 6.83 -9.57
CA CYS A 54 -5.12 5.92 -9.17
C CYS A 54 -3.93 6.70 -8.57
N ALA A 55 -2.69 6.21 -8.73
CA ALA A 55 -1.52 6.88 -8.14
C ALA A 55 -1.25 8.30 -8.70
N LYS A 56 -1.84 8.63 -9.85
CA LYS A 56 -1.67 9.93 -10.51
C LYS A 56 -2.47 11.05 -9.86
N CYS A 57 -3.49 10.74 -9.05
CA CYS A 57 -4.23 11.75 -8.31
C CYS A 57 -3.44 12.30 -7.11
N PHE A 58 -2.36 11.63 -6.69
CA PHE A 58 -1.53 12.10 -5.59
C PHE A 58 -0.44 13.05 -6.07
N VAL A 59 -0.41 14.24 -5.49
CA VAL A 59 0.74 15.16 -5.55
C VAL A 59 1.73 14.73 -4.47
N GLY A 60 2.99 14.51 -4.84
CA GLY A 60 4.06 14.04 -3.94
C GLY A 60 4.92 12.94 -4.56
N GLU A 61 5.78 12.34 -3.74
CA GLU A 61 6.87 11.47 -4.18
C GLU A 61 6.64 10.00 -3.86
N PHE A 62 6.98 9.13 -4.80
CA PHE A 62 7.07 7.71 -4.52
C PHE A 62 8.27 7.42 -3.63
N ILE A 63 8.05 6.61 -2.60
CA ILE A 63 9.12 6.08 -1.77
C ILE A 63 9.78 4.92 -2.52
N GLN A 64 11.07 4.67 -2.27
CA GLN A 64 11.87 3.60 -2.90
C GLN A 64 11.47 2.19 -2.45
N ILE A 65 10.18 1.87 -2.56
CA ILE A 65 9.60 0.53 -2.48
C ILE A 65 8.74 0.41 -3.73
N LYS A 66 9.30 -0.19 -4.78
CA LYS A 66 8.57 -0.50 -6.01
C LYS A 66 8.91 -1.93 -6.42
N THR A 67 8.02 -2.88 -6.17
CA THR A 67 7.91 -4.03 -7.08
C THR A 67 6.93 -3.63 -8.16
N THR A 68 7.46 -3.32 -9.32
CA THR A 68 6.71 -3.51 -10.55
C THR A 68 6.90 -4.96 -10.96
N HIS A 69 6.04 -5.47 -11.84
CA HIS A 69 6.28 -6.68 -12.64
C HIS A 69 7.62 -6.65 -13.44
N TYR A 70 8.42 -5.59 -13.32
CA TYR A 70 9.71 -5.39 -13.96
C TYR A 70 10.89 -5.19 -12.98
N SER A 71 10.68 -5.17 -11.66
CA SER A 71 11.77 -4.92 -10.69
C SER A 71 11.87 -6.00 -9.61
N LYS A 72 13.10 -6.19 -9.10
CA LYS A 72 13.56 -7.30 -8.25
C LYS A 72 12.51 -7.74 -7.22
N PRO A 73 12.29 -9.05 -7.06
CA PRO A 73 11.34 -9.56 -6.08
C PRO A 73 11.79 -9.23 -4.64
N TYR A 74 10.85 -8.93 -3.75
CA TYR A 74 11.12 -8.86 -2.31
C TYR A 74 11.32 -10.27 -1.78
N GLU A 75 12.46 -10.57 -1.16
CA GLU A 75 12.66 -11.80 -0.39
C GLU A 75 11.75 -11.82 0.85
N LEU A 76 11.16 -12.99 1.12
CA LEU A 76 10.36 -13.22 2.31
C LEU A 76 11.24 -13.25 3.57
N GLY A 77 10.71 -12.76 4.69
CA GLY A 77 11.40 -12.67 5.98
C GLY A 77 12.42 -11.52 6.09
N VAL A 78 12.68 -10.80 5.00
CA VAL A 78 13.62 -9.68 4.99
C VAL A 78 12.88 -8.36 5.29
N GLY A 79 13.49 -7.54 6.14
CA GLY A 79 13.03 -6.18 6.43
C GLY A 79 13.61 -5.15 5.46
N TYR A 80 12.73 -4.40 4.80
CA TYR A 80 13.08 -3.35 3.85
C TYR A 80 12.79 -1.99 4.48
N THR A 81 13.83 -1.32 4.97
CA THR A 81 13.72 0.00 5.59
C THR A 81 13.62 1.10 4.54
N PHE A 82 12.73 2.05 4.77
CA PHE A 82 12.52 3.21 3.91
C PHE A 82 12.33 4.46 4.75
N THR A 83 12.76 5.60 4.20
CA THR A 83 12.59 6.90 4.84
C THR A 83 11.30 7.53 4.37
N LEU A 84 10.47 7.93 5.32
CA LEU A 84 9.26 8.70 5.08
C LEU A 84 9.63 10.18 4.91
N ASP A 85 8.85 10.84 4.07
CA ASP A 85 8.92 12.30 3.97
C ASP A 85 8.49 12.92 5.32
N SER A 86 9.26 13.88 5.78
CA SER A 86 9.07 14.57 7.07
C SER A 86 9.09 16.09 6.94
N GLY A 87 9.11 16.62 5.71
CA GLY A 87 9.20 18.04 5.46
C GLY A 87 7.99 18.82 5.97
N VAL A 88 8.21 20.10 6.30
CA VAL A 88 7.19 21.04 6.80
C VAL A 88 5.95 20.97 5.91
N LEU A 89 4.80 20.70 6.54
CA LEU A 89 3.51 20.70 5.88
C LEU A 89 3.10 22.15 5.69
N ASP A 90 2.71 22.52 4.46
CA ASP A 90 2.05 23.79 4.21
C ASP A 90 0.60 23.69 4.71
N SER A 91 0.50 23.72 6.03
CA SER A 91 -0.60 24.04 6.96
C SER A 91 -2.04 23.52 6.80
N SER A 92 -2.49 22.80 5.76
CA SER A 92 -3.93 22.44 5.69
C SER A 92 -4.28 20.98 5.99
N VAL A 93 -3.38 20.01 5.79
CA VAL A 93 -3.73 18.59 5.92
C VAL A 93 -2.60 17.80 6.55
N SER A 94 -2.77 17.46 7.83
CA SER A 94 -1.90 16.57 8.60
C SER A 94 -2.75 15.77 9.59
N VAL A 95 -2.36 14.54 9.87
CA VAL A 95 -2.93 13.77 10.98
C VAL A 95 -1.83 13.64 12.03
N ASP A 96 -2.09 14.02 13.26
CA ASP A 96 -1.11 14.04 14.36
C ASP A 96 0.18 14.83 14.03
N GLY A 97 0.10 15.85 13.15
CA GLY A 97 1.25 16.64 12.69
C GLY A 97 2.16 15.92 11.69
N GLU A 98 1.71 14.79 11.15
CA GLU A 98 2.49 13.94 10.25
C GLU A 98 2.07 14.07 8.79
N VAL A 99 3.03 13.86 7.89
CA VAL A 99 2.80 13.75 6.44
C VAL A 99 2.00 12.48 6.19
N LEU A 100 1.01 12.55 5.30
CA LEU A 100 0.20 11.39 4.95
C LEU A 100 0.91 10.55 3.89
N HIS A 101 0.91 9.23 4.08
CA HIS A 101 1.46 8.27 3.15
C HIS A 101 0.39 7.28 2.71
N TYR A 102 0.57 6.69 1.54
CA TYR A 102 -0.34 5.70 0.99
C TYR A 102 0.40 4.48 0.49
N PHE A 103 -0.01 3.31 0.97
CA PHE A 103 0.47 2.00 0.54
C PHE A 103 -0.57 1.33 -0.36
N CYS A 104 -0.10 0.79 -1.48
CA CYS A 104 -0.95 0.12 -2.46
C CYS A 104 -0.30 -1.16 -2.97
N ILE A 105 -1.08 -2.25 -3.00
CA ILE A 105 -0.78 -3.47 -3.74
C ILE A 105 -1.94 -3.75 -4.68
N VAL A 106 -1.64 -3.98 -5.96
CA VAL A 106 -2.62 -4.47 -6.94
C VAL A 106 -2.33 -5.92 -7.26
N ALA A 107 -3.34 -6.79 -7.21
CA ALA A 107 -3.19 -8.22 -7.48
C ALA A 107 -2.97 -8.54 -8.98
N SER A 108 -2.23 -9.62 -9.24
CA SER A 108 -2.09 -10.28 -10.55
C SER A 108 -2.45 -11.78 -10.44
N PRO A 109 -3.41 -12.32 -11.21
CA PRO A 109 -4.34 -11.59 -12.08
C PRO A 109 -5.15 -10.55 -11.30
N TYR A 110 -5.71 -9.57 -12.01
CA TYR A 110 -6.44 -8.46 -11.39
C TYR A 110 -7.64 -8.98 -10.62
N ASP A 111 -7.60 -8.80 -9.30
CA ASP A 111 -8.69 -9.07 -8.38
C ASP A 111 -8.81 -7.88 -7.43
N TYR A 112 -9.88 -7.11 -7.60
CA TYR A 112 -10.11 -5.90 -6.82
C TYR A 112 -10.21 -6.18 -5.31
N ASN A 113 -10.72 -7.35 -4.91
CA ASN A 113 -10.89 -7.72 -3.51
C ASN A 113 -9.57 -8.14 -2.85
N ALA A 114 -8.58 -8.53 -3.65
CA ALA A 114 -7.24 -8.88 -3.18
C ALA A 114 -6.30 -7.66 -3.09
N ASN A 115 -6.70 -6.50 -3.60
CA ASN A 115 -5.88 -5.29 -3.52
C ASN A 115 -5.77 -4.82 -2.07
N ILE A 116 -4.58 -4.35 -1.70
CA ILE A 116 -4.36 -3.70 -0.40
C ILE A 116 -4.24 -2.20 -0.63
N HIS A 117 -4.97 -1.47 0.20
CA HIS A 117 -4.95 -0.01 0.25
C HIS A 117 -4.90 0.39 1.71
N ALA A 118 -3.90 1.19 2.08
CA ALA A 118 -3.77 1.72 3.42
C ALA A 118 -3.22 3.14 3.36
N GLY A 119 -3.97 4.09 3.93
CA GLY A 119 -3.44 5.39 4.30
C GLY A 119 -2.75 5.28 5.65
N PHE A 120 -1.63 5.96 5.86
CA PHE A 120 -0.93 5.93 7.13
C PHE A 120 -0.07 7.16 7.39
N ILE A 121 0.33 7.32 8.65
CA ILE A 121 1.34 8.28 9.10
C ILE A 121 2.50 7.55 9.78
N TYR A 122 3.64 8.23 9.92
CA TYR A 122 4.71 7.76 10.78
C TYR A 122 4.22 7.73 12.24
N ALA A 123 4.45 6.62 12.92
CA ALA A 123 4.21 6.53 14.36
C ALA A 123 5.10 5.43 14.94
N GLN A 124 6.12 5.81 15.71
CA GLN A 124 7.08 4.87 16.29
C GLN A 124 6.36 3.81 17.16
N GLY A 125 6.71 2.54 16.95
CA GLY A 125 6.13 1.42 17.70
C GLY A 125 4.74 0.96 17.24
N HIS A 126 4.12 1.66 16.29
CA HIS A 126 2.88 1.20 15.64
C HIS A 126 3.19 0.31 14.44
N THR A 127 2.23 -0.55 14.10
CA THR A 127 2.37 -1.51 13.00
C THR A 127 1.07 -1.61 12.21
N ILE A 128 1.20 -1.69 10.89
CA ILE A 128 0.12 -2.07 9.97
C ILE A 128 0.36 -3.49 9.50
N GLU A 129 -0.63 -4.36 9.65
CA GLU A 129 -0.57 -5.74 9.17
C GLU A 129 -1.67 -6.02 8.15
N ARG A 130 -1.33 -6.75 7.09
CA ARG A 130 -2.25 -7.21 6.04
C ARG A 130 -1.88 -8.60 5.57
N VAL A 131 -2.85 -9.30 4.98
CA VAL A 131 -2.62 -10.58 4.31
C VAL A 131 -2.88 -10.40 2.83
N PHE A 132 -1.87 -10.73 2.02
CA PHE A 132 -1.93 -10.71 0.57
C PHE A 132 -1.59 -12.09 0.01
N LYS A 133 -2.60 -12.82 -0.50
CA LYS A 133 -2.40 -14.13 -1.14
C LYS A 133 -1.54 -15.09 -0.30
N GLY A 134 -1.89 -15.25 0.99
CA GLY A 134 -1.15 -16.11 1.91
C GLY A 134 0.19 -15.56 2.38
N GLN A 135 0.50 -14.29 2.10
CA GLN A 135 1.70 -13.62 2.60
C GLN A 135 1.30 -12.51 3.57
N LYS A 136 1.88 -12.51 4.76
CA LYS A 136 1.72 -11.43 5.74
C LYS A 136 2.61 -10.26 5.34
N ILE A 137 2.00 -9.08 5.24
CA ILE A 137 2.66 -7.81 4.99
C ILE A 137 2.61 -7.00 6.28
N THR A 138 3.77 -6.57 6.76
CA THR A 138 3.91 -5.78 7.97
C THR A 138 4.63 -4.48 7.62
N ILE A 139 4.09 -3.33 8.04
CA ILE A 139 4.77 -2.04 7.98
C ILE A 139 4.98 -1.55 9.42
N GLU A 140 6.22 -1.58 9.88
CA GLU A 140 6.61 -1.11 11.21
C GLU A 140 6.81 0.42 11.24
N ASN A 141 6.58 0.99 12.42
CA ASN A 141 6.54 2.43 12.69
C ASN A 141 5.50 3.20 11.85
N ALA A 142 4.39 2.53 11.52
CA ALA A 142 3.30 3.10 10.74
C ALA A 142 1.98 2.94 11.51
N LYS A 143 1.23 4.03 11.63
CA LYS A 143 -0.13 4.04 12.15
C LYS A 143 -1.10 4.26 11.00
N GLU A 144 -1.98 3.29 10.79
CA GLU A 144 -3.03 3.40 9.80
C GLU A 144 -4.00 4.53 10.14
N ILE A 145 -4.42 5.27 9.12
CA ILE A 145 -5.41 6.34 9.24
C ILE A 145 -6.64 6.00 8.42
N TYR A 146 -7.79 6.43 8.94
CA TYR A 146 -9.09 6.14 8.35
C TYR A 146 -9.34 6.97 7.08
N PHE A 147 -10.02 6.39 6.09
CA PHE A 147 -10.62 7.11 4.98
C PHE A 147 -11.74 6.26 4.36
N ASP A 148 -12.70 6.91 3.70
CA ASP A 148 -13.78 6.26 2.98
C ASP A 148 -14.16 7.04 1.71
N ASP A 149 -15.26 6.67 1.06
CA ASP A 149 -15.79 7.34 -0.14
C ASP A 149 -16.82 8.43 0.17
N SER A 150 -17.00 8.87 1.42
CA SER A 150 -18.01 9.88 1.78
C SER A 150 -17.86 11.16 0.95
N VAL A 151 -16.65 11.74 0.92
CA VAL A 151 -16.34 12.95 0.14
C VAL A 151 -16.50 12.71 -1.36
N VAL A 152 -16.17 11.49 -1.84
CA VAL A 152 -16.34 11.12 -3.25
C VAL A 152 -17.81 11.07 -3.65
N ARG A 153 -18.67 10.48 -2.81
CA ARG A 153 -20.12 10.46 -3.03
C ARG A 153 -20.74 11.85 -2.97
N GLU A 154 -20.21 12.73 -2.12
CA GLU A 154 -20.73 14.09 -1.96
C GLU A 154 -20.31 15.01 -3.12
N LYS A 155 -19.01 15.10 -3.41
CA LYS A 155 -18.44 16.12 -4.31
C LYS A 155 -18.15 15.60 -5.71
N TYR A 156 -17.88 14.30 -5.85
CA TYR A 156 -17.31 13.71 -7.07
C TYR A 156 -18.19 12.63 -7.69
N ALA A 157 -19.46 12.48 -7.27
CA ALA A 157 -20.37 11.47 -7.81
C ALA A 157 -20.66 11.59 -9.31
N HIS A 158 -20.43 12.77 -9.89
CA HIS A 158 -20.57 13.04 -11.31
C HIS A 158 -19.39 12.49 -12.15
N LEU A 159 -18.27 12.10 -11.53
CA LEU A 159 -17.12 11.56 -12.24
C LEU A 159 -17.36 10.11 -12.69
N PRO A 160 -16.63 9.64 -13.72
CA PRO A 160 -16.69 8.27 -14.17
C PRO A 160 -16.39 7.23 -13.07
N ARG A 161 -16.85 5.99 -13.29
CA ARG A 161 -16.72 4.90 -12.31
C ARG A 161 -15.28 4.66 -11.87
N GLU A 162 -14.32 4.76 -12.79
CA GLU A 162 -12.90 4.58 -12.50
C GLU A 162 -12.31 5.59 -11.52
N PHE A 163 -12.98 6.73 -11.31
CA PHE A 163 -12.68 7.68 -10.24
C PHE A 163 -13.44 7.30 -8.98
N THR A 164 -14.76 7.13 -9.10
CA THR A 164 -15.66 6.94 -7.95
C THR A 164 -15.50 5.60 -7.25
N THR A 165 -14.81 4.61 -7.84
CA THR A 165 -14.42 3.37 -7.17
C THR A 165 -12.92 3.27 -6.87
N CYS A 166 -12.11 4.30 -7.14
CA CYS A 166 -10.67 4.21 -6.93
C CYS A 166 -10.29 4.55 -5.48
N ARG A 167 -9.77 3.59 -4.73
CA ARG A 167 -9.34 3.81 -3.33
C ARG A 167 -8.28 4.89 -3.15
N ASN A 168 -7.39 5.06 -4.13
CA ASN A 168 -6.43 6.16 -4.12
C ASN A 168 -7.16 7.51 -4.23
N PHE A 169 -8.14 7.60 -5.13
CA PHE A 169 -8.95 8.79 -5.30
C PHE A 169 -9.77 9.07 -4.03
N TRP A 170 -10.29 8.03 -3.38
CA TRP A 170 -11.03 8.15 -2.11
C TRP A 170 -10.13 8.74 -1.03
N PHE A 171 -8.91 8.24 -0.87
CA PHE A 171 -7.95 8.80 0.07
C PHE A 171 -7.60 10.25 -0.22
N GLY A 172 -7.32 10.57 -1.49
CA GLY A 172 -6.99 11.94 -1.92
C GLY A 172 -8.15 12.90 -1.65
N ALA A 173 -9.37 12.53 -2.04
CA ALA A 173 -10.56 13.32 -1.79
C ALA A 173 -10.88 13.46 -0.29
N TYR A 174 -10.75 12.39 0.49
CA TYR A 174 -11.06 12.41 1.92
C TYR A 174 -10.20 13.41 2.70
N TYR A 175 -8.91 13.47 2.38
CA TYR A 175 -7.96 14.32 3.11
C TYR A 175 -7.73 15.69 2.47
N TYR A 176 -7.89 15.83 1.15
CA TYR A 176 -7.49 17.04 0.41
C TYR A 176 -8.59 17.62 -0.51
N GLY A 177 -9.80 17.05 -0.54
CA GLY A 177 -10.88 17.40 -1.47
C GLY A 177 -12.04 18.21 -0.91
#